data_AF-A0A3E0NX75-F1
#
_entry.id   AF-A0A3E0NX75-F1
#
_cell.length_a   1.000
_cell.length_b   1.000
_cell.length_c   1.000
_cell.angle_alpha   90.00
_cell.angle_beta   90.00
_cell.angle_gamma   90.00
#
_symmetry.space_group_name_H-M   'P 1'
#
loop_
_entity.id
_entity.type
_entity.pdbx_description
1 polymer ?
#
loop_
_entity_poly.entity_id
_entity_poly.type
_entity_poly.pdbx_seq_one_letter_code
_entity_poly.pdbx_strand_id
1 'polypeptide(L)'
;MSAVAAWLVACGVGTDERLPAELEQAMATARYLTSQRFLARSAFGSEEDATPSRLVSYLFSDLGIAEWPIATSELERDQLRATRTPALPRNVALVPRRPDRSHLLQVVIAADDAAGEVVLSAYQNAFSQPLLVERRPMPR
;
A
#
# COMPACT_ATOMS: atom_id res chain seq x y z
N MET A 1 6.79 51.28 9.39
CA MET A 1 6.91 50.42 8.20
C MET A 1 7.57 49.13 8.64
N SER A 2 6.79 48.07 8.91
CA SER A 2 7.31 46.76 9.26
C SER A 2 6.61 45.73 8.38
N ALA A 3 7.35 45.19 7.41
CA ALA A 3 6.93 44.04 6.62
C ALA A 3 7.21 42.78 7.44
N VAL A 4 6.15 42.07 7.83
CA VAL A 4 6.26 40.71 8.37
C VAL A 4 6.12 39.76 7.18
N ALA A 5 7.24 39.09 6.88
CA ALA A 5 7.33 38.00 5.94
C ALA A 5 6.93 36.67 6.60
N ALA A 6 6.68 35.67 5.75
CA ALA A 6 6.32 34.27 6.02
C ALA A 6 4.86 34.09 6.49
N TRP A 7 4.06 33.22 5.88
CA TRP A 7 4.36 31.83 5.56
C TRP A 7 3.80 31.43 4.18
N LEU A 8 4.66 30.91 3.32
CA LEU A 8 4.24 30.09 2.19
C LEU A 8 3.86 28.72 2.74
N VAL A 9 2.56 28.44 2.74
CA VAL A 9 2.00 27.09 2.87
C VAL A 9 2.57 26.27 1.72
N ALA A 10 3.43 25.30 2.04
CA ALA A 10 3.89 24.31 1.09
C ALA A 10 2.73 23.37 0.76
N CYS A 11 1.86 23.80 -0.17
CA CYS A 11 0.97 22.92 -0.91
C CYS A 11 1.83 21.88 -1.65
N GLY A 12 1.37 20.63 -1.64
CA GLY A 12 2.10 19.47 -2.10
C GLY A 12 2.86 19.70 -3.41
N VAL A 13 4.14 19.39 -3.37
CA VAL A 13 4.95 19.18 -4.58
C VAL A 13 4.50 17.86 -5.17
N GLY A 14 3.36 17.89 -5.87
CA GLY A 14 3.04 16.89 -6.87
C GLY A 14 3.87 17.22 -8.10
N THR A 15 5.08 16.67 -8.20
CA THR A 15 5.68 16.48 -9.50
C THR A 15 4.70 15.61 -10.29
N ASP A 16 4.35 16.05 -11.50
CA ASP A 16 3.44 15.40 -12.46
C ASP A 16 4.09 14.11 -13.04
N GLU A 17 4.81 13.38 -12.19
CA GLU A 17 5.49 12.14 -12.49
C GLU A 17 4.46 11.04 -12.37
N ARG A 18 3.79 10.77 -13.50
CA ARG A 18 2.84 9.68 -13.62
C ARG A 18 3.50 8.38 -13.14
N LEU A 19 2.86 7.71 -12.17
CA LEU A 19 3.35 6.42 -11.70
C LEU A 19 3.45 5.44 -12.87
N PRO A 20 4.52 4.63 -12.94
CA PRO A 20 4.55 3.48 -13.82
C PRO A 20 3.29 2.63 -13.65
N ALA A 21 2.74 2.11 -14.75
CA ALA A 21 1.46 1.39 -14.73
C ALA A 21 1.45 0.22 -13.73
N GLU A 22 2.59 -0.45 -13.57
CA GLU A 22 2.77 -1.53 -12.60
C GLU A 22 2.75 -1.02 -11.16
N LEU A 23 3.32 0.16 -10.88
CA LEU A 23 3.21 0.78 -9.55
C LEU A 23 1.79 1.28 -9.28
N GLU A 24 1.07 1.81 -10.28
CA GLU A 24 -0.35 2.14 -10.16
C GLU A 24 -1.18 0.90 -9.78
N GLN A 25 -0.95 -0.21 -10.48
CA GLN A 25 -1.63 -1.47 -10.22
C GLN A 25 -1.26 -2.05 -8.85
N ALA A 26 0.02 -2.04 -8.46
CA ALA A 26 0.46 -2.50 -7.14
C ALA A 26 -0.12 -1.63 -6.00
N MET A 27 -0.22 -0.32 -6.20
CA MET A 27 -0.92 0.56 -5.26
C MET A 27 -2.40 0.21 -5.16
N ALA A 28 -3.08 -0.11 -6.27
CA ALA A 28 -4.45 -0.62 -6.23
C ALA A 28 -4.56 -1.93 -5.43
N THR A 29 -3.61 -2.85 -5.59
CA THR A 29 -3.52 -4.07 -4.78
C THR A 29 -3.30 -3.78 -3.30
N ALA A 30 -2.37 -2.89 -2.96
CA ALA A 30 -2.12 -2.51 -1.57
C ALA A 30 -3.38 -1.89 -0.94
N ARG A 31 -4.07 -0.98 -1.64
CA ARG A 31 -5.35 -0.41 -1.20
C ARG A 31 -6.41 -1.48 -0.97
N TYR A 32 -6.47 -2.49 -1.84
CA TYR A 32 -7.40 -3.61 -1.70
C TYR A 32 -7.09 -4.45 -0.46
N LEU A 33 -5.83 -4.85 -0.27
CA LEU A 33 -5.37 -5.62 0.90
C LEU A 33 -5.58 -4.89 2.23
N THR A 34 -5.60 -3.56 2.21
CA THR A 34 -5.90 -2.72 3.38
C THR A 34 -7.33 -2.17 3.36
N SER A 35 -8.26 -2.83 2.66
CA SER A 35 -9.67 -2.42 2.60
C SER A 35 -10.56 -3.28 3.48
N GLN A 36 -11.64 -2.69 4.02
CA GLN A 36 -12.66 -3.43 4.76
C GLN A 36 -13.18 -4.64 3.99
N ARG A 37 -13.34 -4.51 2.66
CA ARG A 37 -13.80 -5.60 1.79
C ARG A 37 -12.88 -6.82 1.81
N PHE A 38 -11.57 -6.61 1.80
CA PHE A 38 -10.60 -7.70 1.92
C PHE A 38 -10.61 -8.25 3.35
N LEU A 39 -10.49 -7.35 4.34
CA LEU A 39 -10.37 -7.75 5.75
C LEU A 39 -11.57 -8.57 6.25
N ALA A 40 -12.79 -8.21 5.86
CA ALA A 40 -14.00 -8.94 6.20
C ALA A 40 -14.05 -10.39 5.66
N ARG A 41 -13.16 -10.76 4.73
CA ARG A 41 -13.06 -12.11 4.14
C ARG A 41 -11.73 -12.79 4.44
N SER A 42 -10.84 -12.07 5.11
CA SER A 42 -9.50 -12.51 5.50
C SER A 42 -9.53 -13.12 6.90
N ALA A 43 -8.49 -13.88 7.27
CA ALA A 43 -8.34 -14.34 8.65
C ALA A 43 -8.15 -13.19 9.65
N PHE A 44 -7.75 -11.99 9.21
CA PHE A 44 -7.64 -10.81 10.07
C PHE A 44 -9.00 -10.25 10.51
N GLY A 45 -10.09 -10.56 9.80
CA GLY A 45 -11.43 -10.04 10.11
C GLY A 45 -11.96 -10.45 11.48
N SER A 46 -11.36 -11.44 12.14
CA SER A 46 -11.70 -11.89 13.50
C SER A 46 -10.75 -11.36 14.59
N GLU A 47 -9.82 -10.46 14.26
CA GLU A 47 -8.90 -9.87 15.24
C GLU A 47 -9.63 -8.90 16.18
N GLU A 48 -9.69 -9.21 17.47
CA GLU A 48 -10.43 -8.43 18.48
C GLU A 48 -9.75 -7.08 18.77
N ASP A 49 -8.42 -7.04 18.66
CA ASP A 49 -7.59 -5.86 18.95
C ASP A 49 -6.91 -5.35 17.68
N ALA A 50 -7.70 -5.07 16.64
CA ALA A 50 -7.19 -4.64 15.34
C ALA A 50 -6.46 -3.29 15.43
N THR A 51 -5.15 -3.30 15.19
CA THR A 51 -4.30 -2.10 15.03
C THR A 51 -3.65 -2.08 13.64
N PRO A 52 -3.21 -0.91 13.13
CA PRO A 52 -2.43 -0.84 11.90
C PRO A 52 -1.19 -1.75 11.93
N SER A 53 -0.45 -1.80 13.04
CA SER A 53 0.73 -2.67 13.17
C SER A 53 0.40 -4.16 13.14
N ARG A 54 -0.72 -4.58 13.74
CA ARG A 54 -1.20 -5.96 13.64
C ARG A 54 -1.63 -6.30 12.23
N LEU A 55 -2.32 -5.40 11.55
CA LEU A 55 -2.69 -5.60 10.14
C LEU A 55 -1.45 -5.77 9.26
N VAL A 56 -0.46 -4.88 9.37
CA VAL A 56 0.77 -5.01 8.60
C VAL A 56 1.49 -6.32 8.96
N SER A 57 1.59 -6.67 10.23
CA SER A 57 2.21 -7.94 10.65
C SER A 57 1.49 -9.17 10.06
N TYR A 58 0.15 -9.13 10.05
CA TYR A 58 -0.67 -10.17 9.43
C TYR A 58 -0.47 -10.24 7.91
N LEU A 59 -0.53 -9.12 7.19
CA LEU A 59 -0.40 -9.09 5.72
C LEU A 59 0.91 -9.71 5.24
N PHE A 60 1.98 -9.62 6.03
CA PHE A 60 3.30 -10.18 5.75
C PHE A 60 3.61 -11.46 6.54
N SER A 61 2.61 -12.08 7.17
CA SER A 61 2.69 -13.44 7.70
C SER A 61 2.47 -14.46 6.58
N ASP A 62 2.81 -15.73 6.82
CA ASP A 62 2.54 -16.81 5.86
C ASP A 62 1.06 -16.89 5.46
N LEU A 63 0.16 -16.66 6.42
CA LEU A 63 -1.28 -16.65 6.19
C LEU A 63 -1.71 -15.44 5.34
N GLY A 64 -1.23 -14.25 5.66
CA GLY A 64 -1.56 -13.05 4.89
C GLY A 64 -1.00 -13.09 3.47
N ILE A 65 0.22 -13.59 3.28
CA ILE A 65 0.85 -13.75 1.97
C ILE A 65 0.06 -14.75 1.11
N ALA A 66 -0.46 -15.83 1.69
CA ALA A 66 -1.30 -16.80 0.99
C ALA A 66 -2.61 -16.18 0.46
N GLU A 67 -3.06 -15.07 1.03
CA GLU A 67 -4.26 -14.34 0.61
C GLU A 67 -3.97 -13.23 -0.43
N TRP A 68 -2.71 -13.00 -0.79
CA TRP A 68 -2.38 -11.96 -1.78
C TRP A 68 -2.92 -12.32 -3.17
N PRO A 69 -3.48 -11.35 -3.92
CA PRO A 69 -4.06 -11.60 -5.24
C PRO A 69 -2.97 -11.71 -6.32
N ILE A 70 -2.16 -12.77 -6.26
CA ILE A 70 -1.11 -13.07 -7.23
C ILE A 70 -1.69 -13.97 -8.31
N ALA A 71 -1.61 -13.56 -9.58
CA ALA A 71 -2.08 -14.36 -10.70
C ALA A 71 -0.94 -15.16 -11.34
N THR A 72 -0.91 -16.46 -11.05
CA THR A 72 0.04 -17.43 -11.61
C THR A 72 -0.41 -18.01 -12.96
N SER A 73 -1.72 -18.10 -13.21
CA SER A 73 -2.33 -18.65 -14.43
C SER A 73 -3.35 -17.70 -15.11
N GLU A 74 -3.83 -18.05 -16.32
CA GLU A 74 -4.91 -17.33 -17.00
C GLU A 74 -6.24 -17.43 -16.24
N LEU A 75 -6.56 -18.63 -15.73
CA LEU A 75 -7.76 -18.86 -14.95
C LEU A 75 -7.82 -17.94 -13.72
N GLU A 76 -6.71 -17.81 -12.99
CA GLU A 76 -6.61 -16.91 -11.84
C GLU A 76 -6.75 -15.44 -12.23
N ARG A 77 -6.15 -15.02 -13.36
CA ARG A 77 -6.36 -13.66 -13.89
C ARG A 77 -7.83 -13.39 -14.16
N ASP A 78 -8.55 -14.35 -14.71
CA ASP A 78 -9.96 -14.19 -15.04
C ASP A 78 -10.85 -14.18 -13.78
N GLN A 79 -10.52 -14.98 -12.77
CA GLN A 79 -11.17 -14.94 -11.46
C GLN A 79 -10.97 -13.58 -10.75
N LEU A 80 -9.75 -13.04 -10.76
CA LEU A 80 -9.47 -11.73 -10.19
C LEU A 80 -10.23 -10.62 -10.94
N ARG A 81 -10.29 -10.70 -12.28
CA ARG A 81 -11.10 -9.78 -13.10
C ARG A 81 -12.59 -9.87 -12.79
N ALA A 82 -13.14 -11.09 -12.72
CA ALA A 82 -14.55 -11.34 -12.41
C ALA A 82 -14.96 -10.79 -11.03
N THR A 83 -14.05 -10.91 -10.05
CA THR A 83 -14.27 -10.39 -8.69
C THR A 83 -13.91 -8.91 -8.54
N ARG A 84 -13.39 -8.24 -9.59
CA ARG A 84 -12.84 -6.89 -9.53
C ARG A 84 -11.77 -6.73 -8.44
N THR A 85 -10.95 -7.77 -8.26
CA THR A 85 -9.80 -7.76 -7.37
C THR A 85 -8.54 -7.38 -8.15
N PRO A 86 -7.80 -6.34 -7.74
CA PRO A 86 -6.57 -5.93 -8.42
C PRO A 86 -5.46 -6.97 -8.20
N ALA A 87 -4.93 -7.52 -9.28
CA ALA A 87 -3.84 -8.48 -9.24
C ALA A 87 -2.50 -7.78 -8.93
N LEU A 88 -1.67 -8.37 -8.06
CA LEU A 88 -0.32 -7.89 -7.81
C LEU A 88 0.56 -8.11 -9.06
N PRO A 89 1.22 -7.07 -9.62
CA PRO A 89 2.16 -7.25 -10.71
C PRO A 89 3.39 -8.03 -10.28
N ARG A 90 3.87 -8.94 -11.13
CA ARG A 90 5.01 -9.83 -10.81
C ARG A 90 6.34 -9.11 -10.59
N ASN A 91 6.49 -7.92 -11.14
CA ASN A 91 7.70 -7.11 -11.08
C ASN A 91 7.67 -6.05 -9.96
N VAL A 92 6.63 -6.03 -9.13
CA VAL A 92 6.52 -5.10 -8.00
C VAL A 92 6.46 -5.87 -6.69
N ALA A 93 7.34 -5.52 -5.75
CA ALA A 93 7.32 -6.09 -4.41
C ALA A 93 6.36 -5.32 -3.51
N LEU A 94 5.59 -6.02 -2.67
CA LEU A 94 5.01 -5.43 -1.47
C LEU A 94 6.00 -5.66 -0.32
N VAL A 95 6.31 -4.62 0.45
CA VAL A 95 7.27 -4.73 1.56
C VAL A 95 6.75 -4.05 2.83
N PRO A 96 7.06 -4.58 4.03
CA PRO A 96 6.63 -3.99 5.28
C PRO A 96 7.55 -2.84 5.72
N ARG A 97 6.97 -1.81 6.34
CA ARG A 97 7.64 -0.75 7.14
C ARG A 97 8.53 0.23 6.37
N ARG A 98 9.50 -0.25 5.59
CA ARG A 98 10.48 0.58 4.86
C ARG A 98 10.86 -0.03 3.52
N PRO A 99 11.38 0.77 2.57
CA PRO A 99 11.87 0.23 1.31
C PRO A 99 12.98 -0.81 1.52
N ASP A 100 12.92 -1.87 0.73
CA ASP A 100 13.93 -2.93 0.67
C ASP A 100 14.85 -2.70 -0.54
N ARG A 101 16.17 -2.69 -0.30
CA ARG A 101 17.20 -2.44 -1.31
C ARG A 101 17.32 -3.56 -2.34
N SER A 102 16.78 -4.73 -2.07
CA SER A 102 16.76 -5.87 -3.00
C SER A 102 15.69 -5.74 -4.09
N HIS A 103 14.79 -4.75 -3.97
CA HIS A 103 13.71 -4.52 -4.92
C HIS A 103 13.83 -3.16 -5.61
N LEU A 104 13.55 -3.14 -6.92
CA LEU A 104 13.44 -1.90 -7.68
C LEU A 104 12.07 -1.27 -7.45
N LEU A 105 11.05 -1.76 -8.16
CA LEU A 105 9.67 -1.31 -7.99
C LEU A 105 9.08 -1.96 -6.73
N GLN A 106 8.56 -1.14 -5.84
CA GLN A 106 7.99 -1.63 -4.60
C GLN A 106 6.92 -0.69 -4.05
N VAL A 107 5.95 -1.28 -3.35
CA VAL A 107 5.01 -0.57 -2.50
C VAL A 107 5.29 -0.95 -1.06
N VAL A 108 5.65 0.05 -0.26
CA VAL A 108 5.79 -0.10 1.19
C VAL A 108 4.41 0.03 1.83
N ILE A 109 4.08 -0.93 2.69
CA ILE A 109 2.91 -0.86 3.56
C ILE A 109 3.43 -0.72 5.00
N ALA A 110 3.18 0.43 5.60
CA ALA A 110 3.63 0.76 6.95
C ALA A 110 2.45 1.09 7.86
N ALA A 111 2.66 0.89 9.17
CA ALA A 111 1.70 1.19 10.20
C ALA A 111 2.06 2.51 10.89
N ASP A 112 1.05 3.33 11.17
CA ASP A 112 1.12 4.46 12.09
C ASP A 112 0.04 4.28 13.15
N ASP A 113 0.39 3.56 14.23
CA ASP A 113 -0.54 3.27 15.32
C ASP A 113 -0.94 4.54 16.09
N ALA A 114 -0.07 5.56 16.13
CA ALA A 114 -0.35 6.81 16.82
C ALA A 114 -1.44 7.61 16.09
N ALA A 115 -1.44 7.59 14.75
CA ALA A 115 -2.48 8.18 13.93
C ALA A 115 -3.67 7.24 13.68
N GLY A 116 -3.53 5.93 13.96
CA GLY A 116 -4.52 4.91 13.60
C GLY A 116 -4.61 4.69 12.08
N GLU A 117 -3.49 4.83 11.37
CA GLU A 117 -3.41 4.84 9.91
C GLU A 117 -2.51 3.73 9.35
N VAL A 118 -2.84 3.28 8.14
CA VAL A 118 -1.92 2.53 7.28
C VAL A 118 -1.39 3.48 6.21
N VAL A 119 -0.07 3.48 6.04
CA VAL A 119 0.63 4.32 5.07
C VAL A 119 1.11 3.44 3.92
N LEU A 120 0.64 3.75 2.72
CA LEU A 120 1.05 3.13 1.47
C LEU A 120 2.02 4.05 0.77
N SER A 121 3.16 3.54 0.29
CA SER A 121 4.15 4.37 -0.39
C SER A 121 4.75 3.65 -1.59
N ALA A 122 4.62 4.24 -2.77
CA ALA A 122 5.15 3.68 -4.01
C ALA A 122 6.57 4.20 -4.28
N TYR A 123 7.50 3.29 -4.55
CA TYR A 123 8.91 3.59 -4.82
C TYR A 123 9.32 2.97 -6.16
N GLN A 124 10.06 3.73 -6.95
CA GLN A 124 10.72 3.22 -8.16
C GLN A 124 12.08 2.56 -7.86
N ASN A 125 12.70 2.95 -6.74
CA ASN A 125 13.86 2.29 -6.14
C ASN A 125 13.92 2.62 -4.64
N ALA A 126 14.67 1.83 -3.86
CA ALA A 126 14.75 1.98 -2.41
C ALA A 126 15.53 3.21 -1.90
N PHE A 127 16.23 3.93 -2.79
CA PHE A 127 17.10 5.05 -2.44
C PHE A 127 16.46 6.40 -2.76
N SER A 128 15.37 6.42 -3.53
CA SER A 128 14.63 7.62 -3.87
C SER A 128 13.52 7.91 -2.84
N GLN A 129 13.02 9.13 -2.87
CA GLN A 129 11.75 9.44 -2.23
C GLN A 129 10.60 8.64 -2.89
N PRO A 130 9.51 8.37 -2.16
CA PRO A 130 8.34 7.74 -2.75
C PRO A 130 7.72 8.66 -3.81
N LEU A 131 7.30 8.07 -4.94
CA LEU A 131 6.56 8.78 -5.99
C LEU A 131 5.13 9.10 -5.55
N LEU A 132 4.58 8.31 -4.64
CA LEU A 132 3.26 8.51 -4.07
C LEU A 132 3.24 8.03 -2.63
N VAL A 133 2.60 8.81 -1.76
CA VAL A 133 2.29 8.43 -0.38
C VAL A 133 0.80 8.61 -0.17
N GLU A 134 0.14 7.56 0.32
CA GLU A 134 -1.27 7.58 0.68
C GLU A 134 -1.42 7.13 2.12
N ARG A 135 -2.03 7.99 2.94
CA ARG A 135 -2.35 7.69 4.34
C ARG A 135 -3.83 7.35 4.42
N ARG A 136 -4.16 6.24 5.06
CA ARG A 136 -5.53 5.75 5.14
C ARG A 136 -5.86 5.39 6.59
N PRO A 137 -7.04 5.77 7.10
CA PRO A 137 -7.47 5.28 8.41
C PRO A 137 -7.57 3.75 8.39
N MET A 138 -7.28 3.13 9.53
CA MET A 138 -7.49 1.70 9.74
C MET A 138 -8.95 1.33 9.38
N PRO A 139 -9.18 0.32 8.54
CA PRO A 139 -10.54 -0.13 8.24
C PRO A 139 -11.16 -0.70 9.51
N ARG A 140 -12.45 -0.40 9.73
CA ARG A 140 -13.25 -0.92 10.85
C ARG A 140 -14.21 -2.00 10.38
#